data_AF-A0A8T5QE16-F1
#
_entry.id   AF-A0A8T5QE16-F1
#
_cell.length_a   1.000
_cell.length_b   1.000
_cell.length_c   1.000
_cell.angle_alpha   90.00
_cell.angle_beta   90.00
_cell.angle_gamma   90.00
#
_symmetry.space_group_name_H-M   'P 1'
#
loop_
_entity.id
_entity.type
_entity.pdbx_description
1 polymer ?
#
loop_
_entity_poly.entity_id
_entity_poly.type
_entity_poly.pdbx_seq_one_letter_code
_entity_poly.pdbx_strand_id
1 'polypeptide(L)'
;MNTKTTLPISEARKEIFKIADKVQKTSNYYTLTEKGKPKAVILSAKDFESWQETLEVIKDFPNLEKDIEKSEREYKKGDYLTLEEILAKQGFIISNKSKKNVSDSSRKKSRKRFK
;
A
#
# COMPACT_ATOMS: atom_id res chain seq x y z
N MET A 1 3.04 -8.62 -23.27
CA MET A 1 1.90 -9.18 -22.51
C MET A 1 2.36 -10.46 -21.83
N ASN A 2 2.05 -10.67 -20.55
CA ASN A 2 2.38 -11.92 -19.87
C ASN A 2 1.44 -13.03 -20.38
N THR A 3 1.98 -14.02 -21.07
CA THR A 3 1.22 -15.13 -21.64
C THR A 3 0.56 -15.99 -20.56
N LYS A 4 1.10 -16.05 -19.34
CA LYS A 4 0.53 -16.82 -18.22
C LYS A 4 -0.73 -16.20 -17.62
N THR A 5 -0.93 -14.89 -17.79
CA THR A 5 -2.11 -14.18 -17.27
C THR A 5 -2.99 -13.62 -18.38
N THR A 6 -2.77 -14.04 -19.63
CA THR A 6 -3.64 -13.71 -20.76
C THR A 6 -4.52 -14.90 -21.08
N LEU A 7 -5.83 -14.72 -21.07
CA LEU A 7 -6.78 -15.81 -21.32
C LEU A 7 -7.99 -15.36 -22.15
N PRO A 8 -8.61 -16.27 -22.91
CA PRO A 8 -9.90 -16.01 -23.54
C PRO A 8 -10.98 -15.72 -22.49
N ILE A 9 -11.92 -14.83 -22.80
CA ILE A 9 -13.09 -14.53 -21.94
C ILE A 9 -13.87 -15.81 -21.61
N SER A 10 -13.99 -16.74 -22.56
CA SER A 10 -14.66 -18.03 -22.35
C SER A 10 -14.00 -18.88 -21.27
N GLU A 11 -12.68 -18.84 -21.17
CA GLU A 11 -11.92 -19.56 -20.14
C GLU A 11 -11.98 -18.83 -18.80
N ALA A 12 -11.89 -17.49 -18.83
CA ALA A 12 -12.00 -16.65 -17.64
C ALA A 12 -13.34 -16.82 -16.92
N ARG A 13 -14.43 -16.99 -17.69
CA ARG A 13 -15.77 -17.21 -17.16
C ARG A 13 -15.85 -18.46 -16.27
N LYS A 14 -15.14 -19.54 -16.64
CA LYS A 14 -15.18 -20.82 -15.91
C LYS A 14 -14.47 -20.72 -14.56
N GLU A 15 -13.40 -19.93 -14.49
CA GLU A 15 -12.51 -19.83 -13.33
C GLU A 15 -12.60 -18.46 -12.63
N ILE A 16 -13.71 -17.73 -12.80
CA ILE A 16 -13.80 -16.31 -12.42
C ILE A 16 -13.53 -16.05 -10.93
N PHE A 17 -14.01 -16.92 -10.04
CA PHE A 17 -13.77 -16.80 -8.59
C PHE A 17 -12.28 -17.01 -8.25
N LYS A 18 -11.65 -18.00 -8.86
CA LYS A 18 -10.21 -18.26 -8.69
C LYS A 18 -9.35 -17.14 -9.25
N ILE A 19 -9.77 -16.52 -10.36
CA ILE A 19 -9.13 -15.32 -10.90
C ILE A 19 -9.26 -14.18 -9.88
N ALA A 20 -10.46 -13.95 -9.34
CA ALA A 20 -10.72 -12.93 -8.33
C ALA A 20 -9.87 -13.12 -7.06
N ASP A 21 -9.67 -14.36 -6.60
CA ASP A 21 -8.79 -14.68 -5.48
C ASP A 21 -7.31 -14.44 -5.81
N LYS A 22 -6.88 -14.81 -7.01
CA LYS A 22 -5.47 -14.68 -7.43
C LYS A 22 -5.02 -13.23 -7.60
N VAL A 23 -5.91 -12.35 -8.06
CA VAL A 23 -5.60 -10.92 -8.20
C VAL A 23 -5.53 -10.19 -6.86
N GLN A 24 -5.99 -10.78 -5.74
CA GLN A 24 -5.80 -10.20 -4.41
C GLN A 24 -4.32 -10.14 -3.99
N LYS A 25 -3.47 -10.97 -4.59
CA LYS A 25 -2.02 -10.87 -4.40
C LYS A 25 -1.51 -9.66 -5.16
N THR A 26 -0.73 -8.83 -4.48
CA THR A 26 -0.18 -7.58 -5.04
C THR A 26 0.47 -7.81 -6.41
N SER A 27 0.16 -6.91 -7.35
CA SER A 27 0.71 -6.89 -8.71
C SER A 27 0.30 -8.06 -9.62
N ASN A 28 -0.75 -8.81 -9.27
CA ASN A 28 -1.36 -9.79 -10.17
C ASN A 28 -2.55 -9.19 -10.92
N TYR A 29 -2.51 -9.28 -12.25
CA TYR A 29 -3.64 -8.95 -13.11
C TYR A 29 -3.75 -9.96 -14.25
N TYR A 30 -4.96 -10.09 -14.79
CA TYR A 30 -5.30 -10.95 -15.91
C TYR A 30 -5.80 -10.13 -17.09
N THR A 31 -5.31 -10.42 -18.29
CA THR A 31 -5.83 -9.82 -19.52
C THR A 31 -6.80 -10.76 -20.21
N LEU A 32 -8.02 -10.31 -20.40
CA LEU A 32 -9.06 -11.06 -21.09
C LEU A 32 -9.07 -10.74 -22.58
N THR A 33 -9.18 -11.78 -23.39
CA THR A 33 -9.15 -11.68 -24.85
C THR A 33 -10.43 -12.22 -25.50
N GLU A 34 -10.76 -11.66 -26.65
CA GLU A 34 -11.80 -12.15 -27.54
C GLU A 34 -11.19 -12.31 -28.94
N LYS A 35 -11.29 -13.51 -29.53
CA LYS A 35 -10.64 -13.84 -30.82
C LYS A 35 -9.16 -13.46 -30.84
N GLY A 36 -8.46 -13.71 -29.73
CA GLY A 36 -7.04 -13.40 -29.54
C GLY A 36 -6.72 -11.90 -29.31
N LYS A 37 -7.71 -11.02 -29.35
CA LYS A 37 -7.52 -9.57 -29.15
C LYS A 37 -7.81 -9.19 -27.69
N PRO A 38 -6.95 -8.41 -27.01
CA PRO A 38 -7.20 -7.92 -25.65
C PRO A 38 -8.45 -7.04 -25.58
N LYS A 39 -9.28 -7.23 -24.54
CA LYS A 39 -10.55 -6.51 -24.36
C LYS A 39 -10.73 -5.91 -22.97
N ALA A 40 -10.26 -6.61 -21.94
CA ALA A 40 -10.40 -6.17 -20.56
C ALA A 40 -9.22 -6.64 -19.71
N VAL A 41 -9.02 -5.98 -18.58
CA VAL A 41 -8.08 -6.41 -17.53
C VAL A 41 -8.86 -6.61 -16.25
N ILE A 42 -8.58 -7.72 -15.56
CA ILE A 42 -9.04 -7.97 -14.19
C ILE A 42 -7.85 -7.80 -13.27
N LEU A 43 -8.00 -6.98 -12.25
CA LEU A 43 -7.07 -6.75 -11.15
C LEU A 43 -7.88 -6.65 -9.84
N SER A 44 -7.24 -6.64 -8.68
CA SER A 44 -7.96 -6.39 -7.44
C SER A 44 -8.50 -4.96 -7.41
N ALA A 45 -9.65 -4.77 -6.76
CA ALA A 45 -10.20 -3.43 -6.54
C ALA A 45 -9.19 -2.53 -5.81
N LYS A 46 -8.49 -3.07 -4.80
CA LYS A 46 -7.45 -2.35 -4.07
C LYS A 46 -6.33 -1.83 -4.97
N ASP A 47 -5.82 -2.67 -5.87
CA ASP A 47 -4.74 -2.25 -6.78
C ASP A 47 -5.24 -1.22 -7.80
N PHE A 48 -6.49 -1.34 -8.26
CA PHE A 48 -7.12 -0.35 -9.13
C PHE A 48 -7.22 1.03 -8.46
N GLU A 49 -7.77 1.10 -7.24
CA GLU A 49 -7.86 2.34 -6.46
C GLU A 49 -6.47 2.94 -6.19
N SER A 50 -5.50 2.10 -5.82
CA SER A 50 -4.12 2.54 -5.56
C SER A 50 -3.46 3.14 -6.81
N TRP A 51 -3.74 2.60 -8.00
CA TRP A 51 -3.27 3.19 -9.26
C TRP A 51 -3.96 4.50 -9.59
N GLN A 52 -5.28 4.60 -9.35
CA GLN A 52 -6.01 5.85 -9.53
C GLN A 52 -5.44 6.97 -8.66
N GLU A 53 -5.25 6.70 -7.36
CA GLU A 53 -4.61 7.63 -6.42
C GLU A 53 -3.23 8.04 -6.92
N THR A 54 -2.40 7.08 -7.33
CA THR A 54 -1.06 7.36 -7.86
C THR A 54 -1.11 8.28 -9.09
N LEU A 55 -2.04 8.05 -10.02
CA LEU A 55 -2.21 8.88 -11.21
C LEU A 55 -2.68 10.30 -10.87
N GLU A 56 -3.55 10.44 -9.87
CA GLU A 56 -4.00 11.74 -9.36
C GLU A 56 -2.83 12.51 -8.73
N VAL A 57 -2.04 11.86 -7.88
CA VAL A 57 -0.86 12.48 -7.25
C VAL A 57 0.15 12.94 -8.31
N ILE A 58 0.44 12.12 -9.33
CA ILE A 58 1.37 12.53 -10.41
C ILE A 58 0.84 13.76 -11.18
N LYS A 59 -0.47 13.85 -11.37
CA LYS A 59 -1.09 14.97 -12.06
C LYS A 59 -0.99 16.26 -11.24
N ASP A 60 -1.21 16.19 -9.93
CA ASP A 60 -1.17 17.35 -9.04
C ASP A 60 0.26 17.79 -8.71
N PHE A 61 1.20 16.84 -8.70
CA PHE A 61 2.61 17.06 -8.38
C PHE A 61 3.52 16.67 -9.57
N PRO A 62 3.62 17.49 -10.63
CA PRO A 62 4.39 17.13 -11.84
C PRO A 62 5.90 16.98 -11.61
N ASN A 63 6.44 17.49 -10.49
CA ASN A 63 7.84 17.35 -10.10
C ASN A 63 8.06 16.32 -8.98
N LEU A 64 7.06 15.47 -8.69
CA LEU A 64 7.05 14.55 -7.55
C LEU A 64 8.35 13.74 -7.42
N GLU A 65 8.91 13.25 -8.53
CA GLU A 65 10.17 12.50 -8.52
C GLU A 65 11.33 13.31 -7.92
N LYS A 66 11.48 14.57 -8.33
CA LYS A 66 12.53 15.47 -7.83
C LYS A 66 12.30 15.82 -6.36
N ASP A 67 11.04 16.02 -5.98
CA ASP A 67 10.67 16.35 -4.60
C ASP A 67 10.93 15.17 -3.65
N ILE A 68 10.64 13.94 -4.09
CA ILE A 68 11.00 12.71 -3.36
C ILE A 68 12.51 12.59 -3.24
N GLU A 69 13.27 12.71 -4.33
CA GLU A 69 14.73 12.62 -4.27
C GLU A 69 15.35 13.66 -3.34
N LYS A 70 14.84 14.90 -3.39
CA LYS A 70 15.28 15.97 -2.50
C LYS A 70 14.99 15.61 -1.04
N SER A 71 13.76 15.18 -0.75
CA SER A 71 13.33 14.78 0.59
C SER A 71 14.17 13.63 1.15
N GLU A 72 14.51 12.63 0.32
CA GLU A 72 15.39 11.53 0.74
C GLU A 72 16.81 12.00 1.07
N ARG A 73 17.35 12.95 0.28
CA ARG A 73 18.69 13.53 0.52
C ARG A 73 18.71 14.34 1.81
N GLU A 74 17.68 15.14 2.07
CA GLU A 74 17.51 15.92 3.29
C GLU A 74 17.36 15.00 4.51
N TYR A 75 16.51 13.98 4.42
CA TYR A 75 16.35 12.96 5.46
C TYR A 75 17.67 12.24 5.81
N LYS A 76 18.45 11.83 4.79
CA LYS A 76 19.76 11.20 4.98
C LYS A 76 20.78 12.13 5.65
N LYS A 77 20.66 13.44 5.47
CA LYS A 77 21.51 14.45 6.13
C LYS A 77 21.05 14.77 7.56
N GLY A 78 19.91 14.24 7.99
CA GLY A 78 19.27 14.61 9.25
C GLY A 78 18.52 15.93 9.20
N ASP A 79 18.28 16.46 8.00
CA ASP A 79 17.53 17.70 7.78
C ASP A 79 16.03 17.38 7.72
N TYR A 80 15.45 17.10 8.89
CA TYR A 80 14.03 16.89 9.07
C TYR A 80 13.59 17.46 10.42
N LEU A 81 12.31 17.74 10.55
CA LEU A 81 11.72 18.17 11.82
C LEU A 81 10.86 17.05 12.39
N THR A 82 10.96 16.84 13.69
CA THR A 82 10.03 15.99 14.45
C THR A 82 8.66 16.64 14.56
N LEU A 83 7.65 15.83 14.87
CA LEU A 83 6.29 16.34 15.05
C LEU A 83 6.23 17.44 16.12
N GLU A 84 6.97 17.27 17.23
CA GLU A 84 7.04 18.25 18.31
C GLU A 84 7.65 19.59 17.85
N GLU A 85 8.72 19.55 17.07
CA GLU A 85 9.37 20.76 16.53
C GLU A 85 8.45 21.51 15.56
N ILE A 86 7.71 20.79 14.69
CA ILE A 86 6.75 21.38 13.75
C ILE A 86 5.60 22.04 14.52
N LEU A 87 5.02 21.35 15.50
CA LEU A 87 3.90 21.86 16.29
C LEU A 87 4.30 23.11 17.07
N ALA A 88 5.48 23.11 17.71
CA ALA A 88 6.00 24.28 18.40
C ALA A 88 6.23 25.46 17.45
N LYS A 89 6.81 25.22 16.26
CA LYS A 89 7.04 26.25 15.23
C LYS A 89 5.74 26.87 14.71
N GLN A 90 4.68 26.08 14.60
CA GLN A 90 3.35 26.52 14.17
C GLN A 90 2.50 27.08 15.32
N GLY A 91 3.05 27.18 16.54
CA GLY A 91 2.37 27.77 17.70
C GLY A 91 1.35 26.87 18.38
N PHE A 92 1.34 25.56 18.08
CA PHE A 92 0.50 24.60 18.80
C PHE A 92 1.06 24.33 20.20
N ILE A 93 0.18 24.35 21.20
CA ILE A 93 0.54 24.06 22.59
C ILE A 93 0.67 22.55 22.76
N ILE A 94 1.90 22.07 22.93
CA ILE A 94 2.17 20.66 23.23
C ILE A 94 1.93 20.44 24.73
N SER A 95 0.81 19.81 25.08
CA SER A 95 0.60 19.34 26.46
C SER A 95 1.60 18.23 26.76
N ASN A 96 2.53 18.52 27.66
CA ASN A 96 3.58 17.60 28.07
C ASN A 96 2.97 16.45 28.88
N LYS A 97 2.43 15.40 28.22
CA LYS A 97 2.08 14.15 28.92
C LYS A 97 3.38 13.47 29.29
N SER A 98 3.75 13.60 30.57
CA SER A 98 4.88 12.89 31.17
C SER A 98 4.93 11.45 30.67
N LYS A 99 6.11 11.02 30.21
CA LYS A 99 6.52 9.64 29.89
C LYS A 99 5.56 8.59 30.46
N LYS A 100 4.56 8.16 29.67
CA LYS A 100 3.85 6.92 29.97
C LYS A 100 4.72 5.80 29.43
N ASN A 101 5.59 5.27 30.27
CA ASN A 101 6.33 4.04 29.96
C ASN A 101 5.30 2.98 29.57
N VAL A 102 5.26 2.62 28.28
CA VAL A 102 4.52 1.44 27.84
C VAL A 102 5.36 0.26 28.29
N SER A 103 5.11 -0.20 29.52
CA SER A 103 5.64 -1.48 29.99
C SER A 103 4.96 -2.58 29.18
N ASP A 104 5.73 -3.23 28.32
CA ASP A 104 5.31 -4.45 27.63
C ASP A 104 5.18 -5.57 28.69
N SER A 105 3.98 -5.70 29.27
CA SER A 105 3.71 -6.79 30.21
C SER A 105 3.55 -8.08 29.40
N SER A 106 4.68 -8.74 29.13
CA SER A 106 4.70 -10.10 28.64
C SER A 106 3.91 -11.00 29.61
N ARG A 107 2.70 -11.39 29.18
CA ARG A 107 1.87 -12.41 29.84
C ARG A 107 2.67 -13.71 29.91
N LYS A 108 3.29 -14.01 31.06
CA LYS A 108 3.78 -15.37 31.35
C LYS A 108 2.58 -16.31 31.43
N LYS A 109 2.39 -17.10 30.37
CA LYS A 109 1.43 -18.20 30.26
C LYS A 109 1.80 -19.26 31.31
N SER A 110 1.16 -19.22 32.48
CA SER A 110 1.25 -20.27 33.49
C SER A 110 0.51 -21.52 32.99
N ARG A 111 1.19 -22.66 33.09
CA ARG A 111 0.83 -23.98 32.54
C ARG A 111 -0.48 -24.52 33.14
N LYS A 112 -1.40 -24.95 32.28
CA LYS A 112 -2.56 -25.77 32.64
C LYS A 112 -2.07 -27.05 33.33
N ARG A 113 -2.41 -27.25 34.61
CA ARG A 113 -2.35 -28.56 35.27
C ARG A 113 -3.54 -29.38 34.76
N PHE A 114 -3.26 -30.47 34.06
CA PHE A 114 -4.24 -31.55 33.87
C PHE A 114 -4.43 -32.28 35.21
N LYS A 115 -5.67 -32.62 35.51
CA LYS A 115 -6.06 -33.62 36.51
C LYS A 115 -6.89 -34.66 35.79
#